data_AF-A0A0E3C7J6-F1
#
_entry.id   AF-A0A0E3C7J6-F1
#
_cell.length_a   1.000
_cell.length_b   1.000
_cell.length_c   1.000
_cell.angle_alpha   90.00
_cell.angle_beta   90.00
_cell.angle_gamma   90.00
#
_symmetry.space_group_name_H-M   'P 1'
#
loop_
_entity.id
_entity.type
_entity.pdbx_description
1 polymer ?
#
loop_
_entity_poly.entity_id
_entity_poly.type
_entity_poly.pdbx_seq_one_letter_code
_entity_poly.pdbx_strand_id
1 'polypeptide(L)'
;MNMALVKLCIGGYVRTEAVGAVQVDVDFDHAAETRTKTTRVMDSTGQNDLLTIQTIVSTVTPNSDPNAVKRDNYIHDEIIAALREERDARVWEEPSQ
;
A
#
# COMPACT_ATOMS: atom_id res chain seq x y z
N MET A 1 -23.59 11.33 -0.37
CA MET A 1 -22.19 10.94 -0.08
C MET A 1 -21.71 10.06 -1.21
N ASN A 2 -20.77 10.53 -2.02
CA ASN A 2 -20.25 9.76 -3.14
C ASN A 2 -19.23 8.72 -2.60
N MET A 3 -19.55 7.44 -2.77
CA MET A 3 -18.77 6.31 -2.25
C MET A 3 -17.66 5.97 -3.26
N ALA A 4 -16.47 6.52 -3.06
CA ALA A 4 -15.35 6.35 -3.98
C ALA A 4 -14.65 5.00 -3.74
N LEU A 5 -14.64 4.16 -4.77
CA LEU A 5 -13.98 2.86 -4.77
C LEU A 5 -12.65 3.03 -5.51
N VAL A 6 -11.54 2.90 -4.80
CA VAL A 6 -10.20 3.10 -5.39
C VAL A 6 -9.66 1.77 -5.88
N LYS A 7 -9.34 1.71 -7.17
CA LYS A 7 -8.64 0.58 -7.76
C LYS A 7 -7.15 0.70 -7.48
N LEU A 8 -6.57 -0.33 -6.88
CA LEU A 8 -5.15 -0.42 -6.62
C LEU A 8 -4.44 -1.10 -7.79
N CYS A 9 -3.17 -0.78 -7.99
CA CYS A 9 -2.33 -1.31 -9.08
C CYS A 9 -2.21 -2.84 -9.08
N ILE A 10 -2.49 -3.48 -7.93
CA ILE A 10 -2.50 -4.94 -7.74
C ILE A 10 -3.85 -5.61 -8.06
N GLY A 11 -4.84 -4.87 -8.56
CA GLY A 11 -6.17 -5.39 -8.90
C GLY A 11 -7.17 -5.47 -7.74
N GLY A 12 -6.78 -5.02 -6.54
CA GLY A 12 -7.67 -4.86 -5.39
C GLY A 12 -8.47 -3.56 -5.44
N TYR A 13 -9.59 -3.51 -4.72
CA TYR A 13 -10.39 -2.29 -4.56
C TYR A 13 -10.61 -2.00 -3.09
N VAL A 14 -10.46 -0.74 -2.69
CA VAL A 14 -10.71 -0.29 -1.32
C VAL A 14 -11.64 0.91 -1.31
N ARG A 15 -12.57 0.93 -0.37
CA ARG A 15 -13.39 2.10 -0.07
C ARG A 15 -12.61 3.05 0.82
N THR A 16 -12.31 4.24 0.32
CA THR A 16 -11.45 5.20 1.05
C THR A 16 -12.05 5.68 2.37
N GLU A 17 -13.39 5.76 2.50
CA GLU A 17 -14.04 6.09 3.77
C GLU A 17 -13.80 5.06 4.87
N ALA A 18 -13.58 3.80 4.50
CA ALA A 18 -13.34 2.75 5.47
C ALA A 18 -11.90 2.79 5.98
N VAL A 19 -10.97 3.43 5.25
CA VAL A 19 -9.54 3.44 5.57
C VAL A 19 -9.27 4.38 6.74
N GLY A 20 -8.77 3.82 7.85
CA GLY A 20 -8.28 4.60 8.99
C GLY A 20 -6.79 4.88 8.91
N ALA A 21 -6.01 3.85 8.55
CA ALA A 21 -4.56 3.94 8.52
C ALA A 21 -3.97 2.99 7.48
N VAL A 22 -2.78 3.34 7.00
CA VAL A 22 -1.95 2.47 6.17
C VAL A 22 -0.65 2.22 6.90
N GLN A 23 -0.35 0.96 7.19
CA GLN A 23 0.88 0.52 7.83
C GLN A 23 1.77 -0.15 6.80
N VAL A 24 3.07 0.09 6.91
CA VAL A 24 4.08 -0.51 6.03
C VAL A 24 5.17 -1.10 6.90
N ASP A 25 5.30 -2.41 6.83
CA ASP A 25 6.33 -3.17 7.51
C ASP A 25 7.34 -3.70 6.49
N VAL A 26 8.62 -3.67 6.85
CA VAL A 26 9.69 -4.26 6.06
C VAL A 26 10.48 -5.18 6.99
N ASP A 27 10.52 -6.45 6.63
CA ASP A 27 11.27 -7.48 7.35
C ASP A 27 12.40 -8.03 6.47
N PHE A 28 13.53 -8.31 7.11
CA PHE A 28 14.71 -8.86 6.44
C PHE A 28 15.05 -10.20 7.06
N ASP A 29 14.84 -11.27 6.30
CA ASP A 29 15.33 -12.60 6.67
C ASP A 29 16.76 -12.75 6.15
N HIS A 30 17.72 -12.61 7.07
CA HIS A 30 19.14 -12.78 6.76
C HIS A 30 19.53 -14.23 6.50
N ALA A 31 18.77 -15.21 6.98
CA ALA A 31 19.06 -16.63 6.75
C ALA A 31 18.53 -17.10 5.40
N ALA A 32 17.34 -16.64 5.00
CA ALA A 32 16.77 -16.89 3.68
C ALA A 32 17.26 -15.91 2.61
N GLU A 33 17.98 -14.86 3.02
CA GLU A 33 18.47 -13.78 2.15
C GLU A 33 17.32 -13.14 1.34
N THR A 34 16.23 -12.85 2.06
CA THR A 34 15.03 -12.22 1.48
C THR A 34 14.63 -10.97 2.24
N ARG A 35 13.89 -10.12 1.56
CA ARG A 35 13.19 -8.97 2.12
C ARG A 35 11.71 -9.15 1.88
N THR A 36 10.93 -9.10 2.95
CA THR A 36 9.47 -9.11 2.90
C THR A 36 8.97 -7.69 3.13
N LYS A 37 8.13 -7.17 2.23
CA LYS A 37 7.43 -5.89 2.43
C LYS A 37 5.96 -6.17 2.57
N THR A 38 5.35 -5.63 3.61
CA THR A 38 3.92 -5.79 3.90
C THR A 38 3.27 -4.42 4.01
N THR A 39 2.23 -4.18 3.22
CA THR A 39 1.35 -3.01 3.38
C THR A 39 -0.01 -3.47 3.86
N ARG A 40 -0.41 -3.00 5.04
CA ARG A 40 -1.75 -3.22 5.61
C ARG A 40 -2.55 -1.94 5.53
N VAL A 41 -3.73 -2.03 4.95
CA VAL A 41 -4.74 -0.97 4.95
C VAL A 41 -5.75 -1.33 6.01
N MET A 42 -5.77 -0.58 7.11
CA MET A 42 -6.65 -0.83 8.23
C MET A 42 -7.93 -0.01 8.13
N ASP A 43 -8.99 -0.52 8.73
CA ASP A 43 -10.23 0.21 8.87
C ASP A 43 -10.11 1.44 9.79
N SER A 44 -11.16 2.26 9.87
CA SER A 44 -11.22 3.46 10.72
C SER A 44 -11.08 3.17 12.22
N THR A 45 -11.31 1.93 12.65
CA THR A 45 -11.15 1.51 14.04
C THR A 45 -9.72 1.08 14.35
N GLY A 46 -8.92 0.81 13.31
CA GLY A 46 -7.57 0.26 13.43
C GLY A 46 -7.55 -1.20 13.91
N GLN A 47 -8.69 -1.90 13.90
CA GLN A 47 -8.80 -3.27 14.40
C GLN A 47 -8.83 -4.33 13.29
N ASN A 48 -9.26 -3.97 12.08
CA ASN A 48 -9.39 -4.91 10.97
C ASN A 48 -8.58 -4.46 9.76
N ASP A 49 -7.95 -5.42 9.09
CA ASP A 49 -7.33 -5.23 7.79
C ASP A 49 -8.42 -5.23 6.70
N LEU A 50 -8.56 -4.12 5.98
CA LEU A 50 -9.35 -4.04 4.76
C LEU A 50 -8.63 -4.67 3.58
N LEU A 51 -7.30 -4.58 3.60
CA LEU A 51 -6.43 -5.16 2.58
C LEU A 51 -5.03 -5.35 3.14
N THR A 52 -4.44 -6.51 2.86
CA THR A 52 -3.04 -6.78 3.17
C THR A 52 -2.34 -7.26 1.91
N ILE A 53 -1.23 -6.60 1.58
CA ILE A 53 -0.39 -6.91 0.43
C ILE A 53 0.98 -7.23 0.96
N GLN A 54 1.47 -8.42 0.61
CA GLN A 54 2.78 -8.89 1.01
C GLN A 54 3.55 -9.35 -0.22
N THR A 55 4.79 -8.91 -0.31
CA THR A 55 5.73 -9.29 -1.35
C THR A 55 7.02 -9.76 -0.72
N ILE A 56 7.72 -10.67 -1.40
CA ILE A 56 9.01 -11.21 -0.98
C ILE A 56 9.96 -11.08 -2.15
N VAL A 57 11.12 -10.47 -1.91
CA VAL A 57 12.19 -10.30 -2.90
C VAL A 57 13.51 -10.83 -2.36
N SER A 58 14.26 -11.54 -3.20
CA SER A 58 15.61 -11.99 -2.83
C SER A 58 16.58 -10.80 -2.80
N THR A 59 17.48 -10.79 -1.81
CA THR A 59 18.44 -9.68 -1.58
C THR A 59 19.86 -10.00 -2.06
N VAL A 60 20.13 -11.21 -2.56
CA VAL A 60 21.47 -11.70 -2.92
C VAL A 60 21.61 -12.10 -4.39
N THR A 61 22.75 -11.76 -4.98
CA THR A 61 23.17 -12.23 -6.32
C THR A 61 23.59 -13.71 -6.27
N PRO A 62 23.40 -14.49 -7.36
CA PRO A 62 22.94 -14.07 -8.70
C PRO A 62 21.41 -14.03 -8.86
N ASN A 63 20.67 -14.45 -7.83
CA ASN A 63 19.22 -14.61 -7.91
C ASN A 63 18.44 -13.30 -7.68
N SER A 64 19.10 -12.23 -7.22
CA SER A 64 18.50 -10.91 -7.11
C SER A 64 18.47 -10.21 -8.46
N ASP A 65 17.27 -10.04 -9.01
CA ASP A 65 17.05 -9.02 -10.03
C ASP A 65 17.38 -7.65 -9.40
N PRO A 66 18.35 -6.90 -9.94
CA PRO A 66 18.81 -5.63 -9.35
C PRO A 66 17.70 -4.57 -9.27
N ASN A 67 16.60 -4.75 -10.00
CA ASN A 67 15.44 -3.88 -9.97
C ASN A 67 14.25 -4.46 -9.18
N ALA A 68 14.32 -5.69 -8.66
CA ALA A 68 13.22 -6.30 -7.91
C ALA A 68 12.81 -5.45 -6.71
N VAL A 69 13.77 -5.03 -5.87
CA VAL A 69 13.51 -4.17 -4.70
C VAL A 69 12.92 -2.81 -5.12
N LYS A 70 13.36 -2.25 -6.26
CA LYS A 70 12.83 -0.98 -6.76
C LYS A 70 11.38 -1.10 -7.21
N ARG A 71 11.07 -2.13 -8.01
CA ARG A 71 9.68 -2.41 -8.45
C ARG A 71 8.78 -2.73 -7.28
N ASP A 72 9.29 -3.50 -6.33
CA ASP A 72 8.59 -3.80 -5.08
C ASP A 72 8.23 -2.52 -4.31
N ASN A 73 9.21 -1.63 -4.11
CA ASN A 73 8.95 -0.36 -3.44
C ASN A 73 7.92 0.48 -4.20
N TYR A 74 8.07 0.58 -5.52
CA TYR A 74 7.14 1.33 -6.38
C TYR A 74 5.69 0.86 -6.24
N ILE A 75 5.45 -0.46 -6.26
CA ILE A 75 4.10 -1.02 -6.13
C ILE A 75 3.45 -0.59 -4.82
N HIS A 76 4.17 -0.75 -3.70
CA HIS A 76 3.67 -0.37 -2.38
C HIS A 76 3.46 1.15 -2.24
N ASP A 77 4.34 1.95 -2.84
CA ASP A 77 4.22 3.41 -2.81
C ASP A 77 3.03 3.89 -3.63
N GLU A 78 2.71 3.25 -4.77
CA GLU A 78 1.51 3.55 -5.56
C GLU A 78 0.22 3.24 -4.81
N ILE A 79 0.17 2.16 -4.05
CA ILE A 79 -0.98 1.84 -3.20
C ILE A 79 -1.23 2.95 -2.17
N ILE A 80 -0.16 3.42 -1.53
CA ILE A 80 -0.22 4.49 -0.55
C ILE A 80 -0.64 5.80 -1.22
N ALA A 81 -0.08 6.12 -2.39
CA ALA A 81 -0.40 7.32 -3.15
C ALA A 81 -1.88 7.34 -3.58
N ALA A 82 -2.38 6.26 -4.19
CA ALA A 82 -3.77 6.17 -4.63
C ALA A 82 -4.77 6.37 -3.48
N LEU A 83 -4.49 5.84 -2.29
CA LEU A 83 -5.34 6.03 -1.12
C LEU A 83 -5.24 7.45 -0.54
N ARG A 84 -4.07 8.10 -0.62
CA ARG A 84 -3.87 9.49 -0.17
C ARG A 84 -4.51 10.49 -1.13
N GLU A 85 -4.31 10.34 -2.43
CA GLU A 85 -4.84 11.26 -3.45
C GLU A 85 -6.35 11.38 -3.36
N GLU A 86 -7.07 10.27 -3.19
CA GLU A 86 -8.53 10.28 -3.05
C GLU A 86 -9.00 10.86 -1.71
N ARG A 87 -8.25 10.61 -0.63
CA ARG A 87 -8.53 11.24 0.67
C ARG A 87 -8.31 12.75 0.60
N ASP A 88 -7.21 13.20 0.01
CA ASP A 88 -6.85 14.61 -0.07
C ASP A 88 -7.74 15.34 -1.10
N ALA A 89 -8.18 14.66 -2.18
CA ALA A 89 -9.21 15.15 -3.10
C ALA A 89 -10.56 15.36 -2.40
N ARG A 90 -10.91 14.53 -1.40
CA ARG A 90 -12.09 14.78 -0.54
C ARG A 90 -11.91 15.96 0.42
N VAL A 91 -10.69 16.28 0.84
CA VAL A 91 -10.42 17.43 1.74
C VAL A 91 -10.48 18.74 0.96
N TRP A 92 -10.22 18.72 -0.35
CA TRP A 92 -10.37 19.86 -1.25
C TRP A 92 -11.80 19.97 -1.83
N GLU A 93 -12.80 20.17 -0.98
CA GLU A 93 -14.04 20.81 -1.46
C GLU A 93 -13.76 22.31 -1.53
N GLU A 94 -13.83 22.89 -2.73
CA GLU A 94 -13.65 24.33 -2.95
C GLU A 94 -14.46 25.15 -1.93
N PRO A 95 -13.91 26.26 -1.38
CA PRO A 95 -14.69 27.13 -0.52
C PRO A 95 -15.91 27.60 -1.32
N SER A 96 -17.09 27.22 -0.84
CA SER A 96 -18.38 27.63 -1.39
C SER A 96 -18.39 29.16 -1.54
N GLN A 97 -18.52 29.63 -2.79
CA GLN A 97 -18.79 31.02 -3.16
C GLN A 97 -20.12 31.50 -2.57
#